data_AF-D0KYZ3-F1
#
_entry.id   AF-D0KYZ3-F1
#
_cell.length_a   1.000
_cell.length_b   1.000
_cell.length_c   1.000
_cell.angle_alpha   90.00
_cell.angle_beta   90.00
_cell.angle_gamma   90.00
#
_symmetry.space_group_name_H-M   'P 1'
#
loop_
_entity.id
_entity.type
_entity.pdbx_description
1 polymer ?
#
loop_
_entity_poly.entity_id
_entity_poly.type
_entity_poly.pdbx_seq_one_letter_code
_entity_poly.pdbx_strand_id
1 'polypeptide(L)'
;MATLNLRLPDSLDRQLSALAAQTQQNRSDLARAALEQYLRDQERERLMAEMEAAFRVLATSPEARAESIGIAEEFMPLENEALDFVEGREPGDAESEAWWK
;
A
#
# COMPACT_ATOMS: atom_id res chain seq x y z
N MET A 1 -9.40 -19.17 -23.42
CA MET A 1 -7.95 -18.87 -23.43
C MET A 1 -7.63 -18.19 -24.75
N ALA A 2 -6.90 -17.07 -24.73
CA ALA A 2 -6.45 -16.37 -25.94
C ALA A 2 -4.98 -16.70 -26.21
N THR A 3 -4.56 -16.67 -27.47
CA THR A 3 -3.17 -16.91 -27.88
C THR A 3 -2.46 -15.58 -28.13
N LEU A 4 -1.33 -15.38 -27.47
CA LEU A 4 -0.45 -14.23 -27.67
C LEU A 4 0.83 -14.72 -28.35
N ASN A 5 1.15 -14.16 -29.53
CA ASN A 5 2.44 -14.36 -30.18
C ASN A 5 3.35 -13.17 -29.88
N LEU A 6 4.48 -13.42 -29.23
CA LEU A 6 5.40 -12.39 -28.79
C LEU A 6 6.81 -12.70 -29.28
N ARG A 7 7.50 -11.70 -29.82
CA ARG A 7 8.91 -11.82 -30.22
C ARG A 7 9.79 -11.33 -29.08
N LEU A 8 10.61 -12.23 -28.55
CA LEU A 8 11.55 -11.91 -27.48
C LEU A 8 12.94 -11.63 -28.06
N PRO A 9 13.74 -10.74 -27.44
CA PRO A 9 15.17 -10.68 -27.68
C PRO A 9 15.83 -12.01 -27.30
N ASP A 10 16.86 -12.42 -28.05
CA ASP A 10 17.56 -13.70 -27.85
C ASP A 10 18.18 -13.85 -26.45
N SER A 11 18.52 -12.74 -25.79
CA SER A 11 18.98 -12.74 -24.40
C SER A 11 17.88 -13.17 -23.43
N LEU A 12 16.67 -12.62 -23.60
CA LEU A 12 15.52 -12.90 -22.75
C LEU A 12 14.96 -14.31 -23.01
N ASP A 13 14.97 -14.76 -24.27
CA ASP A 13 14.59 -16.13 -24.63
C ASP A 13 15.45 -17.19 -23.92
N ARG A 14 16.77 -16.96 -23.88
CA ARG A 14 17.73 -17.82 -23.18
C ARG A 14 17.50 -17.81 -21.67
N GLN A 15 17.28 -16.64 -21.08
CA GLN A 15 17.00 -16.52 -19.64
C GLN A 15 15.71 -17.24 -19.26
N LEU A 16 14.64 -17.06 -20.04
CA LEU A 16 13.35 -17.72 -19.81
C LEU A 16 13.48 -19.25 -19.93
N SER A 17 14.24 -19.74 -20.91
CA SER A 17 14.48 -21.17 -21.09
C SER A 17 15.31 -21.76 -19.95
N ALA A 18 16.33 -21.05 -19.46
CA ALA A 18 17.12 -21.47 -18.31
C ALA A 18 16.30 -21.48 -17.01
N LEU A 19 15.41 -20.50 -16.81
CA LEU A 19 14.52 -20.46 -15.66
C LEU A 19 13.50 -21.59 -15.70
N ALA A 20 12.89 -21.84 -16.86
CA ALA A 20 11.98 -22.96 -17.10
C ALA A 20 12.61 -24.31 -16.73
N ALA A 21 13.86 -24.53 -17.14
CA ALA A 21 14.59 -25.74 -16.81
C ALA A 21 14.85 -25.89 -15.29
N GLN A 22 15.17 -24.79 -14.60
CA GLN A 22 15.45 -24.79 -13.16
C GLN A 22 14.19 -25.00 -12.32
N THR A 23 13.07 -24.42 -12.72
CA THR A 23 11.82 -24.48 -11.97
C THR A 23 10.92 -25.64 -12.38
N GLN A 24 11.33 -26.43 -13.38
CA GLN A 24 10.52 -27.49 -14.01
C GLN A 24 9.16 -26.99 -14.52
N GLN A 25 9.11 -25.76 -15.01
CA GLN A 25 7.90 -25.14 -15.55
C GLN A 25 8.01 -24.89 -17.04
N ASN A 26 6.88 -24.78 -17.72
CA ASN A 26 6.86 -24.44 -19.13
C ASN A 26 7.12 -22.94 -19.30
N ARG A 27 7.82 -22.58 -20.39
CA ARG A 27 8.12 -21.19 -20.74
C ARG A 27 6.88 -20.31 -20.83
N SER A 28 5.78 -20.86 -21.36
CA SER A 28 4.49 -20.17 -21.46
C SER A 28 3.89 -19.84 -20.10
N ASP A 29 4.10 -20.70 -19.11
CA ASP A 29 3.53 -20.52 -17.77
C ASP A 29 4.31 -19.48 -17.00
N LEU A 30 5.64 -19.51 -17.10
CA LEU A 30 6.50 -18.45 -16.57
C LEU A 30 6.21 -17.09 -17.23
N ALA A 31 6.06 -17.05 -18.55
CA ALA A 31 5.72 -15.82 -19.25
C ALA A 31 4.35 -15.28 -18.82
N ARG A 32 3.35 -16.16 -18.66
CA ARG A 32 2.02 -15.77 -18.16
C ARG A 32 2.09 -15.23 -16.75
N ALA A 33 2.77 -15.94 -15.84
CA ALA A 33 2.92 -15.51 -14.45
C ALA A 33 3.64 -14.16 -14.34
N ALA A 34 4.70 -13.95 -15.13
CA ALA A 34 5.40 -12.68 -15.19
C ALA A 34 4.51 -11.54 -15.72
N LEU A 35 3.72 -11.79 -16.77
CA LEU A 35 2.78 -10.80 -17.31
C LEU A 35 1.67 -10.46 -16.31
N GLU A 36 1.08 -11.46 -15.65
CA GLU A 36 0.07 -11.24 -14.61
C GLU A 36 0.64 -10.42 -13.45
N GLN A 37 1.87 -10.72 -13.03
CA GLN A 37 2.53 -9.97 -11.97
C GLN A 37 2.80 -8.53 -12.38
N TYR A 38 3.35 -8.33 -13.58
CA TYR A 38 3.61 -7.00 -14.12
C TYR A 38 2.35 -6.15 -14.20
N LEU A 39 1.23 -6.71 -14.68
CA LEU A 39 -0.04 -5.99 -14.76
C LEU A 39 -0.57 -5.61 -13.37
N ARG A 40 -0.47 -6.50 -12.38
CA ARG A 40 -0.85 -6.19 -11.00
C ARG A 40 0.02 -5.10 -10.41
N ASP A 41 1.33 -5.15 -10.65
CA ASP A 41 2.27 -4.15 -10.15
C ASP A 41 2.02 -2.78 -10.77
N GLN A 42 1.75 -2.71 -12.08
CA GLN A 42 1.39 -1.46 -12.76
C GLN A 42 0.08 -0.86 -12.24
N GLU A 43 -0.95 -1.68 -12.02
CA GLU A 43 -2.21 -1.21 -11.47
C GLU A 43 -2.03 -0.66 -10.04
N ARG A 44 -1.27 -1.38 -9.21
CA ARG A 44 -0.95 -0.93 -7.85
C ARG A 44 -0.15 0.38 -7.87
N GLU A 45 0.86 0.49 -8.71
CA GLU A 45 1.68 1.71 -8.86
C GLU A 45 0.81 2.90 -9.26
N ARG A 46 -0.09 2.71 -10.23
CA ARG A 46 -1.03 3.75 -10.64
C ARG A 46 -1.96 4.17 -9.51
N LEU A 47 -2.57 3.22 -8.81
CA LEU A 47 -3.45 3.50 -7.68
C LEU A 47 -2.71 4.28 -6.58
N MET A 48 -1.49 3.86 -6.25
CA MET A 48 -0.67 4.54 -5.24
C MET A 48 -0.27 5.95 -5.67
N ALA A 49 0.02 6.17 -6.95
CA ALA A 49 0.30 7.50 -7.47
C ALA A 49 -0.93 8.42 -7.40
N GLU A 50 -2.12 7.90 -7.72
CA GLU A 50 -3.38 8.64 -7.60
C GLU A 50 -3.69 8.98 -6.12
N MET A 51 -3.47 8.03 -5.20
CA MET A 51 -3.60 8.27 -3.76
C MET A 51 -2.60 9.32 -3.26
N GLU A 52 -1.33 9.22 -3.64
CA GLU A 52 -0.30 10.19 -3.25
C GLU A 52 -0.65 11.60 -3.74
N ALA A 53 -1.16 11.72 -4.98
CA ALA A 53 -1.62 13.01 -5.50
C ALA A 53 -2.77 13.59 -4.66
N ALA A 54 -3.76 12.77 -4.29
CA ALA A 54 -4.86 13.20 -3.42
C ALA A 54 -4.37 13.62 -2.02
N PHE A 55 -3.46 12.83 -1.41
CA PHE A 55 -2.87 13.17 -0.12
C PHE A 55 -2.06 14.46 -0.15
N ARG A 56 -1.30 14.71 -1.23
CA ARG A 56 -0.56 15.97 -1.38
C ARG A 56 -1.50 17.17 -1.38
N VAL A 57 -2.66 17.07 -2.06
CA VAL A 57 -3.67 18.14 -2.06
C VAL A 57 -4.18 18.39 -0.64
N LEU A 58 -4.55 17.34 0.10
CA LEU A 58 -5.02 17.46 1.47
C LEU A 58 -3.94 18.03 2.41
N ALA A 59 -2.70 17.57 2.29
CA ALA A 59 -1.59 18.02 3.13
C ALA A 59 -1.17 19.47 2.87
N THR A 60 -1.41 19.99 1.66
CA THR A 60 -1.01 21.35 1.28
C THR A 60 -2.17 22.35 1.31
N SER A 61 -3.43 21.91 1.42
CA SER A 61 -4.58 22.79 1.62
C SER A 61 -4.67 23.25 3.07
N PRO A 62 -4.60 24.56 3.33
CA PRO A 62 -4.81 25.11 4.67
C PRO A 62 -6.21 24.84 5.21
N GLU A 63 -7.24 24.86 4.34
CA GLU A 63 -8.62 24.58 4.74
C GLU A 63 -8.78 23.11 5.17
N ALA A 64 -8.30 22.16 4.35
CA ALA A 64 -8.37 20.74 4.68
C ALA A 64 -7.61 20.41 5.96
N ARG A 65 -6.46 21.07 6.19
CA ARG A 65 -5.71 20.93 7.43
C ARG A 65 -6.49 21.46 8.64
N ALA A 66 -7.11 22.63 8.53
CA ALA A 66 -7.90 23.21 9.61
C ALA A 66 -9.13 22.34 9.94
N GLU A 67 -9.83 21.83 8.92
CA GLU A 67 -10.94 20.90 9.09
C GLU A 67 -10.49 19.59 9.76
N SER A 68 -9.38 19.00 9.32
CA SER A 68 -8.84 17.79 9.93
C SER A 68 -8.46 17.98 11.40
N ILE A 69 -7.88 19.14 11.75
CA ILE A 69 -7.58 19.48 13.15
C ILE A 69 -8.87 19.64 13.95
N GLY A 70 -9.88 20.33 13.40
CA GLY A 70 -11.17 20.50 14.08
C GLY A 70 -11.87 19.16 14.37
N ILE A 71 -11.83 18.22 13.42
CA ILE A 71 -12.33 16.86 13.63
C ILE A 71 -11.52 16.17 14.74
N ALA A 72 -10.18 16.22 14.69
CA ALA A 72 -9.36 15.58 15.72
C ALA A 72 -9.63 16.17 17.13
N GLU A 73 -9.81 17.48 17.24
CA GLU A 73 -10.14 18.16 18.50
C GLU A 73 -11.53 17.77 19.02
N GLU A 74 -12.52 17.60 18.14
CA GLU A 74 -13.88 17.15 18.50
C GLU A 74 -13.89 15.72 19.04
N PHE A 75 -13.08 14.84 18.46
CA PHE A 75 -13.02 13.42 18.83
C PHE A 75 -12.03 13.10 19.96
N MET A 76 -11.06 13.98 20.24
CA MET A 76 -10.05 13.78 21.29
C MET A 76 -10.63 13.34 22.65
N PRO A 77 -11.73 13.94 23.18
CA PRO A 77 -12.29 13.48 24.45
C PRO A 77 -12.84 12.06 24.40
N LEU A 78 -13.48 11.68 23.29
CA LEU A 78 -14.07 10.35 23.09
C LEU A 78 -12.98 9.28 22.89
N GLU A 79 -11.92 9.63 22.17
CA GLU A 79 -10.77 8.74 21.95
C GLU A 79 -10.02 8.48 23.27
N ASN A 80 -9.84 9.51 24.09
CA ASN A 80 -9.22 9.39 25.41
C ASN A 80 -10.09 8.56 26.37
N GLU A 81 -11.40 8.78 26.41
CA GLU A 81 -12.33 7.97 27.23
C GLU A 81 -12.30 6.50 26.81
N ALA A 82 -12.30 6.23 25.50
CA ALA A 82 -12.20 4.86 24.98
C ALA A 82 -10.85 4.21 25.34
N LEU A 83 -9.76 4.98 25.31
CA LEU A 83 -8.42 4.51 25.69
C LEU A 83 -8.35 4.20 27.19
N ASP A 84 -8.85 5.10 28.05
CA ASP A 84 -8.90 4.92 29.49
C ASP A 84 -9.70 3.67 29.88
N PHE A 85 -10.82 3.41 29.20
CA PHE A 85 -11.60 2.19 29.39
C PHE A 85 -10.83 0.92 29.06
N VAL A 86 -10.08 0.90 27.94
CA VAL A 86 -9.29 -0.26 27.51
C VAL A 86 -8.10 -0.50 28.45
N GLU A 87 -7.48 0.56 28.94
CA GLU A 87 -6.31 0.49 29.81
C GLU A 87 -6.67 0.37 31.30
N GLY A 88 -7.96 0.44 31.63
CA GLY A 88 -8.47 0.33 32.99
C GLY A 88 -8.09 1.53 33.88
N ARG A 89 -7.85 2.70 33.27
CA ARG A 89 -7.57 3.96 33.98
C ARG A 89 -8.87 4.62 34.41
N GLU A 90 -8.86 5.33 35.54
CA GLU A 90 -10.02 6.13 35.93
C GLU A 90 -9.99 7.49 35.23
N PRO A 91 -11.15 8.09 34.90
CA PRO A 91 -11.19 9.41 34.29
C PRO A 91 -10.47 10.46 35.16
N GLY A 92 -9.32 10.94 34.70
CA GLY A 92 -8.49 11.91 35.43
C GLY A 92 -7.14 11.39 35.93
N ASP A 93 -6.77 10.14 35.66
CA ASP A 93 -5.39 9.67 35.83
C ASP A 93 -4.42 10.46 34.92
N ALA A 94 -3.22 10.78 35.44
CA ALA A 94 -2.25 11.57 34.69
C ALA A 94 -1.78 10.84 33.43
N GLU A 95 -1.67 11.57 32.30
CA GLU A 95 -1.10 11.04 31.07
C GLU A 95 0.27 10.39 31.35
N SER A 96 0.41 9.11 30.99
CA SER A 96 1.69 8.42 31.05
C SER A 96 2.68 9.09 30.11
N GLU A 97 3.96 9.17 30.51
CA GLU A 97 5.00 9.75 29.67
C GLU A 97 4.95 9.13 28.26
N ALA A 98 4.84 10.01 27.26
CA ALA A 98 4.83 9.65 25.86
C ALA A 98 5.95 8.64 25.53
N TRP A 99 5.57 7.41 25.19
CA TRP A 99 6.51 6.30 24.92
C TRP A 99 7.38 6.51 23.67
N TRP A 100 7.06 7.53 22.86
CA TRP A 100 7.72 7.87 21.60
C TRP A 100 8.78 8.98 21.72
N LYS A 101 9.16 9.37 22.95
CA LYS A 101 10.32 10.22 23.19
C LYS A 101 11.62 9.44 23.20
#